data_AF-A0A8J9S4D4-F1
#
_entry.id   AF-A0A8J9S4D4-F1
#
_cell.length_a   1.000
_cell.length_b   1.000
_cell.length_c   1.000
_cell.angle_alpha   90.00
_cell.angle_beta   90.00
_cell.angle_gamma   90.00
#
_symmetry.space_group_name_H-M   'P 1'
#
loop_
_entity.id
_entity.type
_entity.pdbx_description
1 polymer ?
#
loop_
_entity_poly.entity_id
_entity_poly.type
_entity_poly.pdbx_seq_one_letter_code
_entity_poly.pdbx_strand_id
1 'polypeptide(L)'
;MGAPNMGKSTLLNALLEEDLCIATARPQTTRHAILGLMSTDKCQVCLVDTPGVIEDPAYELQEGMMEAVTGAVATSDVLLVVTDVFSTPIPDDELFLKVQRTRKPVLVAINKIDLAKKVNKAAEENRDKTVTVEEAVAFWRAQLPNALCILPLSASQGINNVGVVAMRRILT
;
A
#
# COMPACT_ATOMS: atom_id res chain seq x y z
N MET A 1 4.33 -3.20 -1.65
CA MET A 1 3.74 -4.49 -1.23
C MET A 1 2.46 -4.28 -0.42
N GLY A 2 1.61 -5.30 -0.34
CA GLY A 2 0.34 -5.25 0.38
C GLY A 2 -0.66 -6.27 -0.16
N ALA A 3 -1.74 -6.51 0.59
CA ALA A 3 -2.79 -7.46 0.19
C ALA A 3 -3.40 -7.12 -1.18
N PRO A 4 -4.08 -8.07 -1.86
CA PRO A 4 -4.80 -7.82 -3.10
C PRO A 4 -5.81 -6.66 -2.92
N ASN A 5 -6.03 -5.88 -3.98
CA ASN A 5 -7.03 -4.80 -4.01
C ASN A 5 -6.86 -3.65 -2.98
N MET A 6 -5.67 -3.51 -2.38
CA MET A 6 -5.30 -2.35 -1.55
C MET A 6 -5.05 -1.06 -2.36
N GLY A 7 -5.15 -1.12 -3.69
CA GLY A 7 -4.93 0.03 -4.58
C GLY A 7 -3.45 0.34 -4.83
N LYS A 8 -2.58 -0.68 -4.82
CA LYS A 8 -1.15 -0.56 -5.14
C LYS A 8 -0.92 0.05 -6.53
N SER A 9 -1.53 -0.53 -7.56
CA SER A 9 -1.43 -0.06 -8.95
C SER A 9 -2.10 1.31 -9.15
N THR A 10 -3.20 1.59 -8.44
CA THR A 10 -3.81 2.93 -8.43
C THR A 10 -2.87 3.97 -7.83
N LEU A 11 -2.20 3.63 -6.73
CA LEU A 11 -1.20 4.51 -6.11
C LEU A 11 0.01 4.71 -7.02
N LEU A 12 0.44 3.67 -7.75
CA LEU A 12 1.51 3.78 -8.73
C LEU A 12 1.15 4.82 -9.82
N ASN A 13 -0.01 4.69 -10.45
CA ASN A 13 -0.47 5.65 -11.47
C ASN A 13 -0.58 7.07 -10.87
N ALA A 14 -1.11 7.19 -9.65
CA ALA A 14 -1.23 8.48 -8.96
C ALA A 14 0.12 9.14 -8.67
N LEU A 15 1.16 8.37 -8.36
CA LEU A 15 2.53 8.88 -8.12
C LEU A 15 3.23 9.27 -9.41
N LEU A 16 2.97 8.56 -10.51
CA LEU A 16 3.57 8.79 -11.82
C LEU A 16 2.85 9.87 -12.64
N GLU A 17 1.64 10.25 -12.25
CA GLU A 17 0.75 11.13 -13.03
C GLU A 17 0.42 10.59 -14.43
N GLU A 18 0.55 9.27 -14.61
CA GLU A 18 0.31 8.55 -15.86
C GLU A 18 -0.44 7.24 -15.59
N ASP A 19 -1.29 6.83 -16.53
CA ASP A 19 -2.00 5.54 -16.46
C ASP A 19 -1.14 4.40 -17.03
N LEU A 20 -0.04 4.09 -16.34
CA LEU A 20 0.90 3.03 -16.73
C LEU A 20 0.41 1.63 -16.35
N CYS A 21 -0.38 1.49 -15.28
CA CYS A 21 -0.93 0.21 -14.82
C CYS A 21 -2.44 0.11 -15.00
N ILE A 22 -2.91 -1.11 -15.29
CA ILE A 22 -4.34 -1.45 -15.28
C ILE A 22 -4.81 -1.54 -13.82
N ALA A 23 -5.46 -0.49 -13.33
CA ALA A 23 -6.09 -0.48 -12.01
C ALA A 23 -7.56 -0.94 -12.11
N THR A 24 -7.90 -2.12 -11.57
CA THR A 24 -9.30 -2.59 -11.49
C THR A 24 -9.61 -3.19 -10.12
N ALA A 25 -10.91 -3.24 -9.77
CA ALA A 25 -11.39 -3.87 -8.54
C ALA A 25 -11.35 -5.41 -8.56
N ARG A 26 -11.04 -6.04 -9.71
CA ARG A 26 -10.89 -7.49 -9.79
C ARG A 26 -9.57 -7.91 -9.12
N PRO A 27 -9.58 -8.87 -8.18
CA PRO A 27 -8.34 -9.47 -7.69
C PRO A 27 -7.47 -10.01 -8.85
N GLN A 28 -6.15 -10.08 -8.63
CA GLN A 28 -5.17 -10.68 -9.56
C GLN A 28 -4.92 -9.93 -10.88
N THR A 29 -5.00 -8.61 -10.89
CA THR A 29 -4.70 -7.78 -12.08
C THR A 29 -3.21 -7.74 -12.43
N THR A 30 -2.32 -7.72 -11.44
CA THR A 30 -0.87 -7.67 -11.62
C THR A 30 -0.28 -9.07 -11.48
N ARG A 31 0.06 -9.72 -12.61
CA ARG A 31 0.69 -11.06 -12.66
C ARG A 31 2.21 -11.03 -12.76
N HIS A 32 2.76 -9.93 -13.28
CA HIS A 32 4.18 -9.66 -13.36
C HIS A 32 4.46 -8.35 -12.63
N ALA A 33 5.64 -8.19 -12.05
CA ALA A 33 6.02 -6.92 -11.44
C ALA A 33 6.06 -5.83 -12.52
N ILE A 34 5.37 -4.70 -12.29
CA ILE A 34 5.37 -3.57 -13.22
C ILE A 34 6.30 -2.49 -12.69
N LEU A 35 7.17 -1.98 -13.56
CA LEU A 35 8.13 -0.94 -13.24
C LEU A 35 7.58 0.44 -13.62
N GLY A 36 7.47 1.32 -12.65
CA GLY A 36 7.18 2.74 -12.83
C GLY A 36 8.44 3.57 -12.58
N LEU A 37 8.81 4.43 -13.52
CA LEU A 37 9.96 5.32 -13.36
C LEU A 37 9.47 6.73 -13.07
N MET A 38 9.77 7.22 -11.87
CA MET A 38 9.52 8.61 -11.49
C MET A 38 10.84 9.37 -11.50
N SER A 39 11.04 10.20 -12.51
CA SER A 39 12.27 11.00 -12.67
C SER A 39 12.05 12.42 -12.17
N THR A 40 13.04 12.94 -11.44
CA THR A 40 13.18 14.36 -11.11
C THR A 40 14.57 14.84 -11.47
N ASP A 41 14.81 16.16 -11.43
CA ASP A 41 16.14 16.73 -11.72
C ASP A 41 17.24 16.24 -10.77
N LYS A 42 16.86 15.69 -9.60
CA LYS A 42 17.78 15.27 -8.55
C LYS A 42 17.99 13.75 -8.48
N CYS A 43 16.97 12.97 -8.82
CA CYS A 43 17.01 11.52 -8.70
C CYS A 43 15.96 10.85 -9.59
N GLN A 44 16.17 9.55 -9.83
CA GLN A 44 15.19 8.68 -10.46
C GLN A 44 14.76 7.61 -9.46
N VAL A 45 13.45 7.53 -9.22
CA VAL A 45 12.84 6.55 -8.33
C VAL A 45 12.23 5.45 -9.16
N CYS A 46 12.58 4.22 -8.83
CA CYS A 46 12.08 3.02 -9.47
C CYS A 46 10.99 2.38 -8.60
N LEU A 47 9.74 2.55 -8.99
CA LEU A 47 8.59 1.99 -8.29
C LEU A 47 8.26 0.61 -8.86
N VAL A 48 8.29 -0.41 -8.01
CA VAL A 48 7.95 -1.78 -8.41
C VAL A 48 6.56 -2.10 -7.88
N ASP A 49 5.54 -2.14 -8.76
CA ASP A 49 4.23 -2.68 -8.38
C ASP A 49 4.30 -4.20 -8.39
N THR A 50 3.94 -4.80 -7.26
CA THR A 50 3.99 -6.25 -7.07
C THR A 50 2.58 -6.83 -7.06
N PRO A 51 2.42 -8.12 -7.41
CA PRO A 51 1.22 -8.86 -7.07
C PRO A 51 0.79 -8.64 -5.61
N GLY A 52 -0.52 -8.75 -5.35
CA GLY A 52 -1.01 -8.76 -3.96
C GLY A 52 -0.48 -10.00 -3.23
N VAL A 53 -0.11 -9.84 -1.96
CA VAL A 53 0.36 -10.95 -1.12
C VAL A 53 -0.78 -11.95 -0.90
N ILE A 54 -0.55 -13.23 -1.21
CA ILE A 54 -1.53 -14.32 -1.05
C ILE A 54 -0.98 -15.26 0.03
N GLU A 55 -1.79 -15.54 1.06
CA GLU A 55 -1.39 -16.40 2.19
C GLU A 55 -1.14 -17.85 1.80
N ASP A 56 -2.06 -18.42 1.02
CA ASP A 56 -2.04 -19.83 0.62
C ASP A 56 -2.08 -19.93 -0.91
N PRO A 57 -0.90 -19.91 -1.58
CA PRO A 57 -0.80 -20.13 -3.01
C PRO A 57 -1.26 -21.54 -3.38
N ALA A 58 -2.39 -21.66 -4.07
CA ALA A 58 -3.03 -22.94 -4.39
C ALA A 58 -2.57 -23.59 -5.71
N TYR A 59 -1.82 -22.87 -6.55
CA TYR A 59 -1.36 -23.35 -7.86
C TYR A 59 -0.13 -22.57 -8.36
N GLU A 60 0.63 -23.15 -9.30
CA GLU A 60 1.94 -22.67 -9.78
C GLU A 60 1.99 -21.17 -10.13
N LEU A 61 0.92 -20.62 -10.70
CA LEU A 61 0.87 -19.19 -11.01
C LEU A 61 0.92 -18.32 -9.74
N GLN A 62 0.22 -18.73 -8.67
CA GLN A 62 0.24 -18.00 -7.40
C GLN A 62 1.60 -18.11 -6.72
N GLU A 63 2.27 -19.26 -6.84
CA GLU A 63 3.63 -19.45 -6.35
C GLU A 63 4.60 -18.50 -7.07
N GLY A 64 4.56 -18.45 -8.41
CA GLY A 64 5.38 -17.52 -9.20
C GLY A 64 5.09 -16.04 -8.89
N MET A 65 3.84 -15.70 -8.56
CA MET A 65 3.51 -14.34 -8.07
C MET A 65 4.17 -14.04 -6.72
N MET A 66 4.29 -15.02 -5.83
CA MET A 66 4.97 -14.86 -4.53
C MET A 66 6.48 -14.82 -4.63
N GLU A 67 7.07 -15.52 -5.60
CA GLU A 67 8.47 -15.35 -5.96
C GLU A 67 8.75 -13.92 -6.44
N ALA A 68 7.90 -13.35 -7.30
CA ALA A 68 8.05 -11.97 -7.75
C ALA A 68 7.96 -10.95 -6.60
N VAL A 69 7.02 -11.15 -5.66
CA VAL A 69 6.93 -10.32 -4.44
C VAL A 69 8.19 -10.44 -3.59
N THR A 70 8.64 -11.67 -3.33
CA THR A 70 9.82 -11.93 -2.49
C THR A 70 11.09 -11.35 -3.12
N GLY A 71 11.25 -11.51 -4.43
CA GLY A 71 12.35 -10.92 -5.19
C GLY A 71 12.35 -9.40 -5.11
N ALA A 72 11.19 -8.75 -5.30
CA ALA A 72 11.06 -7.29 -5.18
C ALA A 72 11.41 -6.80 -3.76
N VAL A 73 10.95 -7.49 -2.71
CA VAL A 73 11.29 -7.14 -1.33
C VAL A 73 12.79 -7.30 -1.06
N ALA A 74 13.43 -8.32 -1.65
CA ALA A 74 14.87 -8.55 -1.50
C ALA A 74 15.72 -7.46 -2.19
N THR A 75 15.34 -6.99 -3.37
CA THR A 75 16.10 -6.01 -4.15
C THR A 75 15.78 -4.55 -3.84
N SER A 76 14.62 -4.25 -3.25
CA SER A 76 14.21 -2.86 -2.98
C SER A 76 15.08 -2.18 -1.93
N ASP A 77 15.41 -0.90 -2.13
CA ASP A 77 16.07 -0.07 -1.11
C ASP A 77 15.10 0.41 -0.03
N VAL A 78 13.86 0.70 -0.42
CA VAL A 78 12.77 1.19 0.45
C VAL A 78 11.54 0.32 0.27
N LEU A 79 10.87 -0.05 1.36
CA LEU A 79 9.64 -0.84 1.32
C LEU A 79 8.42 0.07 1.52
N LEU A 80 7.51 0.10 0.54
CA LEU A 80 6.21 0.75 0.66
C LEU A 80 5.12 -0.29 0.93
N VAL A 81 4.55 -0.27 2.13
CA VAL A 81 3.41 -1.09 2.54
C VAL A 81 2.13 -0.32 2.25
N VAL A 82 1.28 -0.86 1.39
CA VAL A 82 -0.01 -0.27 1.02
C VAL A 82 -1.14 -1.10 1.65
N THR A 83 -1.96 -0.44 2.44
CA THR A 83 -3.13 -1.00 3.13
C THR A 83 -4.35 -0.12 2.87
N ASP A 84 -5.55 -0.51 3.29
CA ASP A 84 -6.70 0.39 3.34
C ASP A 84 -7.13 0.70 4.78
N VAL A 85 -8.00 1.70 4.92
CA VAL A 85 -8.46 2.20 6.22
C VAL A 85 -9.18 1.15 7.09
N PHE A 86 -9.68 0.07 6.50
CA PHE A 86 -10.39 -0.99 7.22
C PHE A 86 -9.54 -2.24 7.45
N SER A 87 -8.40 -2.34 6.76
CA SER A 87 -7.59 -3.54 6.73
C SER A 87 -6.68 -3.64 7.95
N THR A 88 -6.64 -4.84 8.52
CA THR A 88 -5.63 -5.26 9.48
C THR A 88 -4.53 -6.03 8.75
N PRO A 89 -3.29 -6.11 9.29
CA PRO A 89 -2.33 -7.09 8.83
C PRO A 89 -2.98 -8.46 8.83
N ILE A 90 -2.58 -9.26 7.86
CA ILE A 90 -2.88 -10.68 7.85
C ILE A 90 -2.14 -11.30 9.05
N PRO A 91 -2.84 -11.97 9.98
CA PRO A 91 -2.19 -12.71 11.05
C PRO A 91 -1.26 -13.78 10.47
N ASP A 92 -0.06 -13.94 11.03
CA ASP A 92 0.95 -14.95 10.64
C ASP A 92 1.50 -14.85 9.21
N ASP A 93 1.32 -13.71 8.53
CA ASP A 93 1.96 -13.44 7.24
C ASP A 93 3.50 -13.34 7.39
N GLU A 94 4.22 -14.30 6.80
CA GLU A 94 5.69 -14.36 6.84
C GLU A 94 6.35 -13.12 6.21
N LEU A 95 5.76 -12.56 5.15
CA LEU A 95 6.22 -11.32 4.53
C LEU A 95 6.02 -10.14 5.48
N PHE A 96 4.90 -10.08 6.21
CA PHE A 96 4.67 -9.04 7.21
C PHE A 96 5.70 -9.11 8.36
N LEU A 97 5.98 -10.32 8.86
CA LEU A 97 7.02 -10.55 9.87
C LEU A 97 8.42 -10.16 9.36
N LYS A 98 8.73 -10.42 8.09
CA LYS A 98 9.97 -9.96 7.45
C LYS A 98 10.04 -8.43 7.41
N VAL A 99 8.94 -7.75 7.09
CA VAL A 99 8.87 -6.28 7.09
C VAL A 99 9.06 -5.70 8.49
N GLN A 100 8.51 -6.32 9.54
CA GLN A 100 8.73 -5.89 10.93
C GLN A 100 10.19 -5.99 11.38
N ARG A 101 10.93 -6.98 10.86
CA ARG A 101 12.32 -7.26 11.26
C ARG A 101 13.36 -6.67 10.32
N THR A 102 12.94 -6.09 9.20
CA THR A 102 13.85 -5.53 8.20
C THR A 102 14.56 -4.28 8.72
N ARG A 103 15.80 -4.09 8.26
CA ARG A 103 16.55 -2.83 8.47
C ARG A 103 16.29 -1.80 7.37
N LYS A 104 15.62 -2.20 6.29
CA LYS A 104 15.28 -1.31 5.19
C LYS A 104 14.28 -0.25 5.67
N PRO A 105 14.38 1.00 5.22
CA PRO A 105 13.33 2.00 5.39
C PRO A 105 11.94 1.46 5.01
N VAL A 106 10.98 1.57 5.93
CA VAL A 106 9.58 1.16 5.69
C VAL A 106 8.68 2.40 5.70
N LEU A 107 7.88 2.56 4.65
CA LEU A 107 6.82 3.55 4.51
C LEU A 107 5.48 2.82 4.49
N VAL A 108 4.45 3.40 5.14
CA VAL A 108 3.09 2.85 5.12
C VAL A 108 2.16 3.85 4.46
N ALA A 109 1.42 3.42 3.44
CA ALA A 109 0.33 4.15 2.81
C ALA A 109 -1.00 3.53 3.24
N ILE A 110 -1.78 4.27 4.04
CA ILE A 110 -3.16 3.89 4.38
C ILE A 110 -4.06 4.49 3.31
N ASN A 111 -4.46 3.67 2.35
CA ASN A 111 -5.26 4.06 1.20
C ASN A 111 -6.77 4.06 1.50
N LYS A 112 -7.57 4.57 0.55
CA LYS A 112 -9.03 4.63 0.60
C LYS A 112 -9.59 5.41 1.79
N ILE A 113 -8.89 6.45 2.25
CA ILE A 113 -9.34 7.28 3.39
C ILE A 113 -10.63 8.04 3.08
N ASP A 114 -10.98 8.19 1.80
CA ASP A 114 -12.27 8.73 1.34
C ASP A 114 -13.45 7.85 1.76
N LEU A 115 -13.22 6.56 2.05
CA LEU A 115 -14.23 5.66 2.57
C LEU A 115 -14.37 5.72 4.10
N ALA A 116 -13.43 6.38 4.78
CA ALA A 116 -13.51 6.56 6.23
C ALA A 116 -14.66 7.50 6.57
N LYS A 117 -15.55 7.07 7.47
CA LYS A 117 -16.64 7.93 7.96
C LYS A 117 -16.08 8.99 8.89
N LYS A 118 -16.45 10.26 8.68
CA LYS A 118 -16.26 11.31 9.69
C LYS A 118 -17.19 10.99 10.86
N VAL A 119 -16.65 10.89 12.08
CA VAL A 119 -17.48 10.76 13.29
C VAL A 119 -18.23 12.08 13.48
N ASN A 120 -19.45 12.15 12.97
CA ASN A 120 -20.45 13.04 13.53
C ASN A 120 -21.06 12.30 14.70
N LYS A 121 -20.88 12.84 15.91
CA LYS A 121 -21.35 12.33 17.22
C LYS A 121 -22.87 12.10 17.35
N ALA A 122 -23.63 12.06 16.26
CA ALA A 122 -25.10 12.08 16.25
C ALA A 122 -25.77 10.88 15.55
N ALA A 123 -25.04 9.84 15.14
CA ALA A 123 -25.62 8.66 14.49
C ALA A 123 -25.13 7.36 15.14
N GLU A 124 -25.51 7.18 16.41
CA GLU A 124 -25.58 5.85 17.01
C GLU A 124 -26.80 5.14 16.39
N GLU A 125 -26.60 4.13 15.55
CA GLU A 125 -27.54 2.99 15.43
C GLU A 125 -27.16 1.87 14.43
N ASN A 126 -26.08 1.98 13.65
CA ASN A 126 -25.62 0.83 12.85
C ASN A 126 -24.16 0.46 13.17
N ARG A 127 -23.98 -0.74 13.72
CA ARG A 127 -22.69 -1.39 14.04
C ARG A 127 -21.90 -1.80 12.78
N ASP A 128 -21.90 -0.98 11.74
CA ASP A 128 -20.85 -1.05 10.73
C ASP A 128 -19.63 -0.31 11.28
N LYS A 129 -18.50 -1.02 11.38
CA LYS A 129 -17.24 -0.54 11.96
C LYS A 129 -16.88 0.84 11.39
N THR A 130 -17.21 1.88 12.15
CA THR A 130 -16.86 3.25 11.83
C THR A 130 -15.42 3.41 12.28
N VAL A 131 -14.48 3.26 11.34
CA VAL A 131 -13.05 3.45 11.59
C VAL A 131 -12.67 4.86 11.14
N THR A 132 -12.06 5.61 12.06
CA THR A 132 -11.47 6.91 11.75
C THR A 132 -10.07 6.77 11.16
N VAL A 133 -9.61 7.78 10.43
CA VAL A 133 -8.25 7.79 9.88
C VAL A 133 -7.22 7.78 11.00
N GLU A 134 -7.50 8.48 12.10
CA GLU A 134 -6.64 8.56 13.28
C GLU A 134 -6.47 7.19 13.96
N GLU A 135 -7.56 6.43 14.10
CA GLU A 135 -7.50 5.06 14.63
C GLU A 135 -6.70 4.13 13.72
N ALA A 136 -6.89 4.23 12.40
CA ALA A 136 -6.12 3.45 11.45
C ALA A 136 -4.63 3.77 11.50
N VAL A 137 -4.26 5.06 11.60
CA VAL A 137 -2.86 5.49 11.75
C VAL A 137 -2.27 4.98 13.06
N ALA A 138 -2.99 5.11 14.18
CA ALA A 138 -2.54 4.65 15.49
C ALA A 138 -2.33 3.13 15.50
N PHE A 139 -3.26 2.39 14.90
CA PHE A 139 -3.17 0.94 14.76
C PHE A 139 -1.94 0.53 13.95
N TRP A 140 -1.73 1.09 12.75
CA TRP A 140 -0.57 0.77 11.93
C TRP A 140 0.75 1.21 12.54
N ARG A 141 0.76 2.29 13.34
CA ARG A 141 1.93 2.71 14.13
C ARG A 141 2.30 1.67 15.19
N ALA A 142 1.32 1.04 15.84
CA ALA A 142 1.57 -0.03 16.80
C ALA A 142 2.08 -1.30 16.12
N GLN A 143 1.57 -1.62 14.93
CA GLN A 143 1.95 -2.83 14.18
C GLN A 143 3.33 -2.72 13.51
N LEU A 144 3.70 -1.54 13.02
CA LEU A 144 4.99 -1.27 12.38
C LEU A 144 5.71 -0.10 13.08
N PRO A 145 6.27 -0.34 14.28
CA PRO A 145 7.01 0.71 15.00
C PRO A 145 8.29 1.13 14.28
N ASN A 146 8.82 0.29 13.39
CA ASN A 146 9.97 0.57 12.52
C ASN A 146 9.62 1.41 11.29
N ALA A 147 8.33 1.70 11.03
CA ALA A 147 7.94 2.54 9.91
C ALA A 147 8.43 3.98 10.11
N LEU A 148 9.19 4.49 9.14
CA LEU A 148 9.66 5.88 9.12
C LEU A 148 8.49 6.85 9.02
N CYS A 149 7.50 6.51 8.19
CA CYS A 149 6.33 7.35 7.96
C CYS A 149 5.09 6.49 7.71
N ILE A 150 3.94 7.01 8.17
CA ILE A 150 2.62 6.44 7.93
C ILE A 150 1.77 7.57 7.36
N LEU A 151 1.36 7.44 6.10
CA LEU A 151 0.62 8.46 5.38
C LEU A 151 -0.78 7.95 5.03
N PRO A 152 -1.83 8.59 5.59
CA PRO A 152 -3.18 8.42 5.08
C PRO A 152 -3.32 9.11 3.71
N LEU A 153 -3.84 8.40 2.71
CA LEU A 153 -4.03 8.91 1.37
C LEU A 153 -5.24 8.30 0.67
N SER A 154 -5.70 8.96 -0.40
CA SER A 154 -6.69 8.40 -1.33
C SER A 154 -6.09 8.39 -2.73
N ALA A 155 -5.68 7.21 -3.18
CA ALA A 155 -5.05 7.04 -4.50
C ALA A 155 -6.02 7.37 -5.65
N SER A 156 -7.33 7.15 -5.46
CA SER A 156 -8.36 7.48 -6.46
C SER A 156 -8.49 8.98 -6.72
N GLN A 157 -8.06 9.82 -5.78
CA GLN A 157 -8.05 11.27 -5.91
C GLN A 157 -6.76 11.81 -6.58
N GLY A 158 -5.78 10.95 -6.86
CA GLY A 158 -4.53 11.32 -7.52
C GLY A 158 -3.78 12.45 -6.81
N ILE A 159 -3.23 13.39 -7.59
CA ILE A 159 -2.45 14.54 -7.10
C ILE A 159 -3.27 15.55 -6.28
N ASN A 160 -4.62 15.48 -6.33
CA ASN A 160 -5.48 16.34 -5.51
C ASN A 160 -5.47 15.93 -4.04
N ASN A 161 -4.98 14.72 -3.72
CA ASN A 161 -4.89 14.25 -2.35
C ASN A 161 -3.55 14.66 -1.71
N VAL A 162 -3.63 15.35 -0.57
CA VAL A 162 -2.44 15.82 0.17
C VAL A 162 -1.50 14.67 0.56
N GLY A 163 -2.05 13.49 0.88
CA GLY A 163 -1.25 12.31 1.24
C GLY A 163 -0.45 11.75 0.06
N VAL A 164 -1.01 11.78 -1.17
CA VAL A 164 -0.29 11.39 -2.39
C VAL A 164 0.84 12.37 -2.70
N VAL A 165 0.57 13.68 -2.60
CA VAL A 165 1.60 14.72 -2.80
C VAL A 165 2.72 14.60 -1.78
N ALA A 166 2.38 14.35 -0.50
CA ALA A 166 3.36 14.14 0.56
C ALA A 166 4.22 12.90 0.29
N MET A 167 3.61 11.78 -0.14
CA MET A 167 4.34 10.57 -0.49
C MET A 167 5.31 10.82 -1.64
N ARG A 168 4.87 11.51 -2.71
CA ARG A 168 5.73 11.84 -3.85
C ARG A 168 6.97 12.63 -3.41
N ARG A 169 6.78 13.64 -2.55
CA ARG A 169 7.88 14.46 -2.00
C ARG A 169 8.82 13.71 -1.06
N ILE A 170 8.37 12.62 -0.43
CA ILE A 170 9.26 11.78 0.39
C ILE A 170 10.15 10.92 -0.51
N LEU A 171 9.64 10.53 -1.67
CA LEU A 171 10.34 9.67 -2.62
C LEU A 171 11.35 10.43 -3.49
N THR A 172 11.13 11.73 -3.74
CA THR A 172 11.95 12.59 -4.61
C THR A 172 12.65 13.73 -3.87
#